data_AF-S4R8F6-F1
#
_entry.id   AF-S4R8F6-F1
#
_cell.length_a   1.000
_cell.length_b   1.000
_cell.length_c   1.000
_cell.angle_alpha   90.00
_cell.angle_beta   90.00
_cell.angle_gamma   90.00
#
_symmetry.space_group_name_H-M   'P 1'
#
loop_
_entity.id
_entity.type
_entity.pdbx_description
1 polymer ?
#
loop_
_entity_poly.entity_id
_entity_poly.type
_entity_poly.pdbx_seq_one_letter_code
_entity_poly.pdbx_strand_id
1 'polypeptide(L)'
;ENNDFMGVKGLRGQIGKQVADQVWRAGKQQATKAFTLYANIDILRPYFDVEPMQVRNRLLESLVPVRIVKFPQKIAGELYGPLMLVFTMVAILLQGMKTSDTIIREGTLMGTAIGTCFGYWGGVSSLLYFMAYVCNAQITMVQLLSLLGYGLFGPCIVLFVTYNVHLHSLFYLLWIIIGGLSTLRLVCVLVSRTVGHTQRLVLGGTVAALHMLFLLYLHFAYHRILEGLIDSFDVDPLPARVPREVAAITSKLVLTSTAL
;
A
#
# COMPACT_ATOMS: atom_id res chain seq x y z
N GLU A 1 -17.33 -51.36 -37.28
CA GLU A 1 -16.52 -50.14 -37.42
C GLU A 1 -16.82 -49.10 -36.32
N ASN A 2 -16.71 -49.46 -35.03
CA ASN A 2 -16.99 -48.50 -33.93
C ASN A 2 -16.16 -48.72 -32.64
N ASN A 3 -15.21 -49.67 -32.62
CA ASN A 3 -14.40 -49.95 -31.42
C ASN A 3 -13.03 -49.25 -31.38
N ASP A 4 -12.49 -48.80 -32.51
CA ASP A 4 -11.18 -48.12 -32.54
C ASP A 4 -11.23 -46.64 -32.13
N PHE A 5 -12.40 -46.00 -32.19
CA PHE A 5 -12.54 -44.58 -31.85
C PHE A 5 -12.61 -44.31 -30.32
N MET A 6 -12.98 -45.31 -29.52
CA MET A 6 -13.02 -45.17 -28.05
C MET A 6 -11.65 -45.37 -27.38
N GLY A 7 -10.78 -46.23 -27.94
CA GLY A 7 -9.43 -46.48 -27.41
C GLY A 7 -8.51 -45.26 -27.50
N VAL A 8 -8.56 -44.53 -28.61
CA VAL A 8 -7.71 -43.34 -28.84
C VAL A 8 -8.12 -42.16 -27.95
N LYS A 9 -9.42 -42.03 -27.62
CA LYS A 9 -9.91 -41.01 -26.69
C LYS A 9 -9.52 -41.30 -25.24
N GLY A 10 -9.57 -42.57 -24.82
CA GLY A 10 -9.11 -42.99 -23.50
C GLY A 10 -7.60 -42.80 -23.29
N LEU A 11 -6.80 -43.14 -24.31
CA LEU A 11 -5.34 -43.00 -24.28
C LEU A 11 -4.91 -41.52 -24.25
N ARG A 12 -5.55 -40.65 -25.04
CA ARG A 12 -5.33 -39.19 -24.97
C ARG A 12 -5.74 -38.59 -23.62
N GLY A 13 -6.81 -39.09 -23.00
CA GLY A 13 -7.25 -38.65 -21.68
C GLY A 13 -6.31 -39.05 -20.55
N GLN A 14 -5.72 -40.25 -20.61
CA GLN A 14 -4.72 -40.71 -19.64
C GLN A 14 -3.37 -40.00 -19.81
N ILE A 15 -2.90 -39.82 -21.05
CA ILE A 15 -1.69 -39.05 -21.34
C ILE A 15 -1.86 -37.58 -20.92
N GLY A 16 -3.01 -36.97 -21.19
CA GLY A 16 -3.33 -35.61 -20.76
C GLY A 16 -3.33 -35.44 -19.24
N LYS A 17 -3.86 -36.42 -18.49
CA LYS A 17 -3.81 -36.43 -17.02
C LYS A 17 -2.38 -36.57 -16.48
N GLN A 18 -1.57 -37.46 -17.06
CA GLN A 18 -0.18 -37.64 -16.66
C GLN A 18 0.68 -36.40 -16.94
N VAL A 19 0.48 -35.75 -18.08
CA VAL A 19 1.16 -34.50 -18.42
C VAL A 19 0.69 -33.35 -17.52
N ALA A 20 -0.61 -33.26 -17.23
CA ALA A 20 -1.14 -32.26 -16.29
C ALA A 20 -0.59 -32.44 -14.87
N ASP A 21 -0.50 -33.67 -14.37
CA ASP A 21 0.09 -33.98 -13.06
C ASP A 21 1.59 -33.67 -13.03
N GLN A 22 2.31 -33.90 -14.14
CA GLN A 22 3.73 -33.59 -14.24
C GLN A 22 3.98 -32.08 -14.30
N VAL A 23 3.16 -31.32 -15.04
CA VAL A 23 3.20 -29.85 -15.08
C VAL A 23 2.80 -29.25 -13.74
N TRP A 24 1.80 -29.82 -13.06
CA TRP A 24 1.38 -29.40 -11.72
C TRP A 24 2.47 -29.63 -10.68
N ARG A 25 3.15 -30.78 -10.73
CA ARG A 25 4.29 -31.08 -9.85
C ARG A 25 5.50 -30.20 -10.14
N ALA A 26 5.79 -29.93 -11.41
CA ALA A 26 6.86 -29.01 -11.81
C ALA A 26 6.54 -27.57 -11.36
N GLY A 27 5.29 -27.11 -11.53
CA GLY A 27 4.81 -25.82 -11.04
C GLY A 27 4.86 -25.72 -9.52
N LYS A 28 4.45 -26.78 -8.80
CA LYS A 28 4.56 -26.86 -7.35
C LYS A 28 6.02 -26.82 -6.88
N GLN A 29 6.93 -27.54 -7.54
CA GLN A 29 8.36 -27.48 -7.23
C GLN A 29 8.98 -26.11 -7.54
N GLN A 30 8.58 -25.44 -8.61
CA GLN A 30 9.06 -24.10 -8.95
C GLN A 30 8.52 -23.05 -7.96
N ALA A 31 7.26 -23.17 -7.53
CA ALA A 31 6.66 -22.36 -6.49
C ALA A 31 7.31 -22.63 -5.12
N THR A 32 7.62 -23.88 -4.77
CA THR A 32 8.35 -24.20 -3.54
C THR A 32 9.77 -23.68 -3.60
N LYS A 33 10.49 -23.79 -4.74
CA LYS A 33 11.83 -23.20 -4.88
C LYS A 33 11.81 -21.67 -4.81
N ALA A 34 10.84 -21.01 -5.44
CA ALA A 34 10.64 -19.58 -5.32
C ALA A 34 10.30 -19.21 -3.87
N PHE A 35 9.39 -19.94 -3.23
CA PHE A 35 9.06 -19.73 -1.83
C PHE A 35 10.25 -19.99 -0.91
N THR A 36 11.11 -20.98 -1.16
CA THR A 36 12.30 -21.26 -0.34
C THR A 36 13.44 -20.23 -0.59
N LEU A 37 13.59 -19.72 -1.82
CA LEU A 37 14.51 -18.60 -2.11
C LEU A 37 14.02 -17.26 -1.53
N TYR A 38 12.70 -17.02 -1.51
CA TYR A 38 12.10 -15.80 -0.97
C TYR A 38 11.81 -15.88 0.55
N ALA A 39 11.63 -17.08 1.11
CA ALA A 39 11.49 -17.35 2.55
C ALA A 39 12.85 -17.62 3.22
N ASN A 40 13.94 -17.09 2.65
CA ASN A 40 15.14 -16.83 3.42
C ASN A 40 14.87 -15.65 4.36
N ILE A 41 14.00 -15.83 5.35
CA ILE A 41 13.55 -14.81 6.32
C ILE A 41 14.75 -14.20 7.08
N ASP A 42 15.89 -14.89 7.12
CA ASP A 42 17.15 -14.40 7.66
C ASP A 42 17.83 -13.31 6.79
N ILE A 43 17.46 -13.12 5.52
CA ILE A 43 17.96 -11.97 4.72
C ILE A 43 17.33 -10.64 5.14
N LEU A 44 16.10 -10.70 5.67
CA LEU A 44 15.36 -9.52 6.10
C LEU A 44 15.65 -9.19 7.56
N ARG A 45 15.99 -10.18 8.39
CA ARG A 45 16.28 -10.03 9.82
C ARG A 45 17.26 -8.87 10.12
N PRO A 46 18.39 -8.68 9.41
CA PRO A 46 19.29 -7.55 9.66
C PRO A 46 18.69 -6.16 9.37
N TYR A 47 17.66 -6.08 8.53
CA TYR A 47 16.96 -4.83 8.22
C TYR A 47 15.84 -4.51 9.22
N PHE A 48 15.47 -5.47 10.07
CA PHE A 48 14.46 -5.31 11.10
C PHE A 48 15.02 -5.28 12.53
N ASP A 49 16.30 -5.65 12.70
CA ASP A 49 16.99 -5.64 13.99
C ASP A 49 17.57 -4.26 14.29
N VAL A 50 16.74 -3.35 14.80
CA VAL A 50 17.12 -1.97 15.13
C VAL A 50 16.54 -1.56 16.48
N GLU A 51 17.36 -0.92 17.31
CA GLU A 51 16.92 -0.40 18.61
C GLU A 51 15.90 0.74 18.45
N PRO A 52 14.80 0.75 19.23
CA PRO A 52 13.77 1.80 19.16
C PRO A 52 14.30 3.22 19.36
N MET A 53 15.35 3.38 20.17
CA MET A 53 16.00 4.67 20.41
C MET A 53 16.65 5.24 19.14
N GLN A 54 17.26 4.37 18.33
CA GLN A 54 17.86 4.76 17.06
C GLN A 54 16.79 5.17 16.04
N VAL A 55 15.67 4.43 16.01
CA VAL A 55 14.51 4.77 15.16
C VAL A 55 13.98 6.16 15.50
N ARG A 56 13.79 6.46 16.80
CA ARG A 56 13.33 7.78 17.26
C ARG A 56 14.26 8.91 16.81
N ASN A 57 15.56 8.75 16.99
CA ASN A 57 16.51 9.79 16.59
C ASN A 57 16.47 10.02 15.07
N ARG A 58 16.33 8.95 14.27
CA ARG A 58 16.20 9.02 12.81
C ARG A 58 14.87 9.63 12.36
N LEU A 59 13.80 9.45 13.12
CA LEU A 59 12.51 10.13 12.89
C LEU A 59 12.63 11.64 13.10
N LEU A 60 13.31 12.08 14.17
CA LEU A 60 13.54 13.51 14.40
C LEU A 60 14.44 14.11 13.31
N GLU A 61 15.49 13.38 12.90
CA GLU A 61 16.32 13.73 11.75
C GLU A 61 15.55 13.71 10.43
N SER A 62 14.39 13.04 10.35
CA SER A 62 13.54 13.06 9.16
C SER A 62 12.79 14.36 8.93
N LEU A 63 12.64 15.16 9.98
CA LEU A 63 12.04 16.48 9.92
C LEU A 63 13.06 17.58 9.71
N VAL A 64 14.36 17.36 9.93
CA VAL A 64 15.36 18.44 9.85
C VAL A 64 16.33 18.20 8.70
N PRO A 65 16.32 19.07 7.66
CA PRO A 65 17.28 18.96 6.57
C PRO A 65 18.68 19.37 7.07
N VAL A 66 19.58 18.41 7.20
CA VAL A 66 20.98 18.69 7.54
C VAL A 66 21.68 19.25 6.29
N ARG A 67 22.09 20.52 6.35
CA ARG A 67 22.78 21.24 5.25
C ARG A 67 24.19 20.70 5.03
N ILE A 68 24.33 19.62 4.25
CA ILE A 68 25.63 19.21 3.70
C ILE A 68 25.42 18.62 2.31
N VAL A 69 25.39 19.47 1.28
CA VAL A 69 25.30 19.06 -0.15
C VAL A 69 26.66 18.56 -0.66
N LYS A 70 27.74 18.84 0.08
CA LYS A 70 29.12 18.52 -0.33
C LYS A 70 29.54 17.08 0.00
N PHE A 71 28.85 16.40 0.93
CA PHE A 71 29.17 15.04 1.33
C PHE A 71 27.95 14.12 1.21
N PRO A 72 28.13 12.89 0.70
CA PRO A 72 27.05 11.93 0.59
C PRO A 72 26.47 11.59 1.97
N GLN A 73 25.20 11.95 2.22
CA GLN A 73 24.55 11.67 3.50
C GLN A 73 24.38 10.15 3.70
N LYS A 74 24.66 9.66 4.92
CA LYS A 74 24.52 8.24 5.26
C LYS A 74 23.02 7.93 5.44
N ILE A 75 22.48 7.11 4.55
CA ILE A 75 21.09 6.63 4.64
C ILE A 75 21.10 5.30 5.37
N ALA A 76 20.28 5.20 6.41
CA ALA A 76 20.12 3.98 7.17
C ALA A 76 19.33 2.96 6.33
N GLY A 77 19.84 1.74 6.24
CA GLY A 77 19.28 0.70 5.36
C GLY A 77 18.15 -0.11 5.98
N GLU A 78 17.63 0.24 7.17
CA GLU A 78 16.57 -0.54 7.80
C GLU A 78 15.18 -0.33 7.20
N LEU A 79 14.33 -1.35 7.36
CA LEU A 79 12.91 -1.32 6.95
C LEU A 79 11.95 -1.24 8.14
N TYR A 80 12.40 -1.51 9.38
CA TYR A 80 11.52 -1.52 10.55
C TYR A 80 10.80 -0.18 10.79
N GLY A 81 11.55 0.91 10.97
CA GLY A 81 10.97 2.25 11.18
C GLY A 81 10.05 2.72 10.05
N PRO A 82 10.49 2.65 8.78
CA PRO A 82 9.67 2.92 7.60
C PRO A 82 8.35 2.15 7.57
N LEU A 83 8.39 0.84 7.82
CA LEU A 83 7.20 -0.01 7.83
C LEU A 83 6.22 0.40 8.94
N MET A 84 6.74 0.71 10.13
CA MET A 84 5.93 1.19 11.25
C MET A 84 5.23 2.52 10.92
N LEU A 85 5.91 3.44 10.22
CA LEU A 85 5.28 4.69 9.77
C LEU A 85 4.16 4.47 8.76
N VAL A 86 4.32 3.53 7.83
CA VAL A 86 3.27 3.16 6.87
C VAL A 86 2.04 2.65 7.62
N PHE A 87 2.22 1.78 8.63
CA PHE A 87 1.11 1.32 9.46
C PHE A 87 0.48 2.44 10.27
N THR A 88 1.27 3.34 10.85
CA THR A 88 0.75 4.54 11.55
C THR A 88 -0.06 5.42 10.61
N MET A 89 0.38 5.60 9.37
CA MET A 89 -0.38 6.35 8.36
C MET A 89 -1.74 5.70 8.08
N VAL A 90 -1.76 4.38 7.86
CA VAL A 90 -3.00 3.62 7.69
C VAL A 90 -3.92 3.81 8.89
N ALA A 91 -3.39 3.74 10.11
CA ALA A 91 -4.17 3.96 11.33
C ALA A 91 -4.76 5.38 11.42
N ILE A 92 -4.00 6.41 11.06
CA ILE A 92 -4.48 7.80 11.02
C ILE A 92 -5.59 7.97 9.99
N LEU A 93 -5.47 7.35 8.81
CA LEU A 93 -6.53 7.37 7.81
C LEU A 93 -7.79 6.65 8.31
N LEU A 94 -7.65 5.46 8.89
CA LEU A 94 -8.76 4.72 9.50
C LEU A 94 -9.45 5.52 10.61
N GLN A 95 -8.67 6.24 11.42
CA GLN A 95 -9.20 7.12 12.44
C GLN A 95 -10.00 8.27 11.83
N GLY A 96 -9.44 9.01 10.86
CA GLY A 96 -10.14 10.13 10.21
C GLY A 96 -11.46 9.72 9.56
N MET A 97 -11.54 8.51 8.99
CA MET A 97 -12.77 7.97 8.44
C MET A 97 -13.83 7.68 9.51
N LYS A 98 -13.42 7.12 10.66
CA LYS A 98 -14.34 6.86 11.79
C LYS A 98 -14.89 8.14 12.39
N THR A 99 -14.12 9.22 12.38
CA THR A 99 -14.56 10.54 12.87
C THR A 99 -15.55 11.22 11.91
N SER A 100 -15.65 10.76 10.66
CA SER A 100 -16.48 11.37 9.61
C SER A 100 -17.91 10.81 9.51
N ASP A 101 -18.41 10.12 10.56
CA ASP A 101 -19.80 9.61 10.69
C ASP A 101 -20.33 8.74 9.54
N THR A 102 -19.45 8.07 8.80
CA THR A 102 -19.84 7.14 7.74
C THR A 102 -20.06 5.72 8.30
N ILE A 103 -21.29 5.22 8.22
CA ILE A 103 -21.67 3.85 8.63
C ILE A 103 -21.27 2.88 7.50
N ILE A 104 -20.17 2.12 7.65
CA ILE A 104 -19.65 1.27 6.53
C ILE A 104 -19.16 -0.09 7.01
N ARG A 105 -19.30 -1.11 6.14
CA ARG A 105 -18.56 -2.39 6.18
C ARG A 105 -17.05 -2.15 6.27
N GLU A 106 -16.47 -2.46 7.43
CA GLU A 106 -15.08 -2.14 7.81
C GLU A 106 -13.98 -2.74 6.89
N GLY A 107 -14.28 -3.83 6.16
CA GLY A 107 -13.29 -4.61 5.41
C GLY A 107 -12.68 -3.90 4.19
N THR A 108 -13.51 -3.39 3.26
CA THR A 108 -13.04 -2.75 2.02
C THR A 108 -12.34 -1.41 2.30
N LEU A 109 -12.83 -0.69 3.32
CA LEU A 109 -12.29 0.59 3.77
C LEU A 109 -10.83 0.46 4.23
N MET A 110 -10.56 -0.57 5.01
CA MET A 110 -9.21 -0.89 5.49
C MET A 110 -8.29 -1.30 4.33
N GLY A 111 -8.82 -2.06 3.36
CA GLY A 111 -8.09 -2.45 2.16
C GLY A 111 -7.63 -1.26 1.31
N THR A 112 -8.48 -0.25 1.11
CA THR A 112 -8.13 0.96 0.35
C THR A 112 -7.06 1.80 1.06
N ALA A 113 -7.14 1.95 2.39
CA ALA A 113 -6.12 2.63 3.18
C ALA A 113 -4.76 1.94 3.08
N ILE A 114 -4.74 0.61 3.29
CA ILE A 114 -3.54 -0.22 3.18
C ILE A 114 -2.96 -0.13 1.77
N GLY A 115 -3.79 -0.33 0.74
CA GLY A 115 -3.37 -0.29 -0.65
C GLY A 115 -2.80 1.06 -1.05
N THR A 116 -3.38 2.16 -0.57
CA THR A 116 -2.89 3.52 -0.85
C THR A 116 -1.54 3.78 -0.18
N CYS A 117 -1.39 3.46 1.12
CA CYS A 117 -0.16 3.73 1.85
C CYS A 117 1.00 2.82 1.40
N PHE A 118 0.77 1.51 1.27
CA PHE A 118 1.77 0.57 0.76
C PHE A 118 2.06 0.78 -0.73
N GLY A 119 1.03 1.11 -1.52
CA GLY A 119 1.17 1.41 -2.94
C GLY A 119 2.01 2.67 -3.16
N TYR A 120 1.82 3.71 -2.35
CA TYR A 120 2.70 4.87 -2.36
C TYR A 120 4.12 4.50 -1.97
N TRP A 121 4.31 3.87 -0.80
CA TRP A 121 5.65 3.55 -0.30
C TRP A 121 6.43 2.65 -1.27
N GLY A 122 5.88 1.50 -1.66
CA GLY A 122 6.55 0.57 -2.57
C GLY A 122 6.59 1.06 -4.02
N GLY A 123 5.47 1.59 -4.52
CA GLY A 123 5.34 2.02 -5.92
C GLY A 123 6.17 3.26 -6.23
N VAL A 124 6.13 4.29 -5.37
CA VAL A 124 6.94 5.49 -5.56
C VAL A 124 8.43 5.20 -5.35
N SER A 125 8.79 4.35 -4.39
CA SER A 125 10.19 3.89 -4.28
C SER A 125 10.66 3.16 -5.54
N SER A 126 9.83 2.31 -6.14
CA SER A 126 10.19 1.62 -7.40
C SER A 126 10.34 2.61 -8.57
N LEU A 127 9.40 3.55 -8.72
CA LEU A 127 9.45 4.59 -9.75
C LEU A 127 10.68 5.49 -9.61
N LEU A 128 10.97 5.92 -8.38
CA LEU A 128 12.13 6.75 -8.09
C LEU A 128 13.44 5.98 -8.25
N TYR A 129 13.46 4.66 -7.99
CA TYR A 129 14.63 3.83 -8.25
C TYR A 129 14.92 3.76 -9.76
N PHE A 130 13.88 3.61 -10.58
CA PHE A 130 14.01 3.65 -12.03
C PHE A 130 14.51 5.03 -12.51
N MET A 131 13.94 6.12 -11.99
CA MET A 131 14.41 7.48 -12.32
C MET A 131 15.85 7.74 -11.85
N ALA A 132 16.23 7.24 -10.67
CA ALA A 132 17.58 7.32 -10.15
C ALA A 132 18.57 6.55 -11.04
N TYR A 133 18.16 5.39 -11.58
CA TYR A 133 18.95 4.64 -12.56
C TYR A 133 19.19 5.44 -13.84
N VAL A 134 18.14 6.05 -14.41
CA VAL A 134 18.26 6.92 -15.61
C VAL A 134 19.11 8.16 -15.33
N CYS A 135 19.02 8.71 -14.12
CA CYS A 135 19.78 9.89 -13.68
C CYS A 135 21.19 9.56 -13.16
N ASN A 136 21.65 8.30 -13.26
CA ASN A 136 22.95 7.83 -12.77
C ASN A 136 23.23 8.21 -11.29
N ALA A 137 22.21 8.12 -10.44
CA ALA A 137 22.31 8.38 -9.01
C ALA A 137 22.69 7.10 -8.26
N GLN A 138 23.68 7.19 -7.37
CA GLN A 138 24.18 6.04 -6.62
C GLN A 138 23.36 5.82 -5.34
N ILE A 139 22.22 5.12 -5.46
CA ILE A 139 21.37 4.74 -4.33
C ILE A 139 20.83 3.31 -4.51
N THR A 140 20.78 2.53 -3.43
CA THR A 140 20.18 1.19 -3.46
C THR A 140 18.66 1.27 -3.26
N MET A 141 17.93 0.26 -3.74
CA MET A 141 16.46 0.23 -3.57
C MET A 141 16.06 0.23 -2.09
N VAL A 142 16.78 -0.51 -1.24
CA VAL A 142 16.52 -0.54 0.21
C VAL A 142 16.73 0.82 0.87
N GLN A 143 17.78 1.55 0.48
CA GLN A 143 18.01 2.92 0.97
C GLN A 143 16.90 3.87 0.54
N LEU A 144 16.40 3.74 -0.68
CA LEU A 144 15.31 4.57 -1.19
C LEU A 144 13.97 4.25 -0.49
N LEU A 145 13.72 2.97 -0.23
CA LEU A 145 12.55 2.49 0.51
C LEU A 145 12.57 2.99 1.96
N SER A 146 13.74 2.95 2.61
CA SER A 146 13.94 3.51 3.94
C SER A 146 13.77 5.03 3.94
N LEU A 147 14.44 5.73 3.02
CA LEU A 147 14.41 7.18 2.91
C LEU A 147 12.97 7.71 2.72
N LEU A 148 12.21 7.13 1.79
CA LEU A 148 10.82 7.52 1.55
C LEU A 148 9.92 7.19 2.73
N GLY A 149 10.07 6.02 3.34
CA GLY A 149 9.25 5.64 4.49
C GLY A 149 9.51 6.53 5.71
N TYR A 150 10.76 6.87 6.02
CA TYR A 150 11.06 7.88 7.04
C TYR A 150 10.53 9.28 6.66
N GLY A 151 10.49 9.62 5.37
CA GLY A 151 9.84 10.83 4.88
C GLY A 151 8.35 10.92 5.23
N LEU A 152 7.65 9.78 5.35
CA LEU A 152 6.22 9.77 5.71
C LEU A 152 5.92 10.27 7.13
N PHE A 153 6.93 10.43 7.99
CA PHE A 153 6.72 10.95 9.35
C PHE A 153 6.14 12.36 9.37
N GLY A 154 6.60 13.25 8.48
CA GLY A 154 6.04 14.60 8.34
C GLY A 154 4.55 14.58 7.97
N PRO A 155 4.18 13.92 6.87
CA PRO A 155 2.78 13.70 6.50
C PRO A 155 1.92 13.07 7.61
N CYS A 156 2.45 12.13 8.41
CA CYS A 156 1.71 11.56 9.55
C CYS A 156 1.32 12.64 10.56
N ILE A 157 2.25 13.53 10.92
CA ILE A 157 1.97 14.62 11.86
C ILE A 157 0.93 15.59 11.27
N VAL A 158 1.09 15.97 10.00
CA VAL A 158 0.17 16.91 9.33
C VAL A 158 -1.26 16.36 9.33
N LEU A 159 -1.43 15.10 8.93
CA LEU A 159 -2.75 14.47 8.86
C LEU A 159 -3.36 14.25 10.25
N PHE A 160 -2.56 13.80 11.22
CA PHE A 160 -3.05 13.61 12.59
C PHE A 160 -3.58 14.93 13.18
N VAL A 161 -2.84 16.02 13.09
CA VAL A 161 -3.30 17.31 13.62
C VAL A 161 -4.52 17.83 12.84
N THR A 162 -4.51 17.69 11.51
CA THR A 162 -5.60 18.17 10.66
C THR A 162 -6.91 17.45 10.91
N TYR A 163 -6.89 16.11 11.07
CA TYR A 163 -8.09 15.32 11.38
C TYR A 163 -8.64 15.56 12.79
N ASN A 164 -7.85 16.10 13.72
CA ASN A 164 -8.38 16.49 15.02
C ASN A 164 -9.00 17.89 14.97
N VAL A 165 -8.36 18.84 14.29
CA VAL A 165 -8.73 20.27 14.34
C VAL A 165 -9.72 20.69 13.25
N HIS A 166 -9.87 19.92 12.16
CA HIS A 166 -10.81 20.15 11.04
C HIS A 166 -10.73 21.54 10.38
N LEU A 167 -9.64 22.29 10.60
CA LEU A 167 -9.41 23.60 9.98
C LEU A 167 -8.59 23.46 8.69
N HIS A 168 -9.23 23.75 7.56
CA HIS A 168 -8.60 23.68 6.23
C HIS A 168 -7.38 24.62 6.10
N SER A 169 -7.41 25.81 6.71
CA SER A 169 -6.27 26.74 6.68
C SER A 169 -5.04 26.19 7.41
N LEU A 170 -5.26 25.51 8.53
CA LEU A 170 -4.21 24.86 9.32
C LEU A 170 -3.56 23.72 8.54
N PHE A 171 -4.35 22.98 7.76
CA PHE A 171 -3.82 21.95 6.87
C PHE A 171 -2.79 22.51 5.87
N TYR A 172 -3.13 23.59 5.15
CA TYR A 172 -2.20 24.18 4.17
C TYR A 172 -0.93 24.73 4.83
N LEU A 173 -1.05 25.31 6.03
CA LEU A 173 0.09 25.80 6.79
C LEU A 173 1.02 24.67 7.22
N LEU A 174 0.49 23.59 7.80
CA LEU A 174 1.26 22.42 8.19
C LEU A 174 1.81 21.64 6.99
N TRP A 175 1.06 21.58 5.89
CA TRP A 175 1.47 20.98 4.63
C TRP A 175 2.72 21.68 4.07
N ILE A 176 2.73 23.01 4.01
CA ILE A 176 3.90 23.77 3.55
C ILE A 176 5.08 23.63 4.53
N ILE A 177 4.82 23.78 5.84
CA ILE A 177 5.90 23.80 6.83
C ILE A 177 6.44 22.39 7.07
N ILE A 178 5.65 21.48 7.62
CA ILE A 178 6.11 20.13 8.01
C ILE A 178 6.25 19.23 6.79
N GLY A 179 5.26 19.25 5.90
CA GLY A 179 5.31 18.47 4.65
C GLY A 179 6.44 18.93 3.72
N GLY A 180 6.58 20.24 3.55
CA GLY A 180 7.67 20.82 2.76
C GLY A 180 9.05 20.55 3.36
N LEU A 181 9.21 20.62 4.68
CA LEU A 181 10.49 20.37 5.34
C LEU A 181 10.94 18.91 5.23
N SER A 182 10.00 17.97 5.38
CA SER A 182 10.27 16.54 5.14
C SER A 182 10.65 16.27 3.68
N THR A 183 9.91 16.88 2.74
CA THR A 183 10.21 16.80 1.31
C THR A 183 11.59 17.37 0.98
N LEU A 184 11.95 18.50 1.58
CA LEU A 184 13.24 19.15 1.36
C LEU A 184 14.40 18.22 1.76
N ARG A 185 14.27 17.48 2.88
CA ARG A 185 15.26 16.46 3.26
C ARG A 185 15.41 15.39 2.19
N LEU A 186 14.30 14.82 1.69
CA LEU A 186 14.32 13.79 0.64
C LEU A 186 15.08 14.28 -0.60
N VAL A 187 14.76 15.51 -1.04
CA VAL A 187 15.40 16.15 -2.19
C VAL A 187 16.89 16.38 -1.93
N CYS A 188 17.27 16.94 -0.77
CA CYS A 188 18.67 17.19 -0.42
C CYS A 188 19.51 15.90 -0.44
N VAL A 189 18.98 14.81 0.11
CA VAL A 189 19.67 13.51 0.14
C VAL A 189 19.89 12.99 -1.27
N LEU A 190 18.86 12.98 -2.12
CA LEU A 190 18.96 12.48 -3.50
C LEU A 190 19.87 13.35 -4.39
N VAL A 191 19.79 14.67 -4.24
CA VAL A 191 20.63 15.63 -4.96
C VAL A 191 22.11 15.44 -4.58
N SER A 192 22.42 15.15 -3.31
CA SER A 192 23.80 14.90 -2.86
C SER A 192 24.44 13.65 -3.49
N ARG A 193 23.62 12.70 -3.96
CA ARG A 193 24.03 11.42 -4.55
C ARG A 193 24.00 11.41 -6.08
N THR A 194 23.50 12.48 -6.69
CA THR A 194 23.40 12.64 -8.15
C THR A 194 24.54 13.52 -8.64
N VAL A 195 25.15 13.19 -9.79
CA VAL A 195 26.34 13.92 -10.28
C VAL A 195 25.94 15.12 -11.16
N GLY A 196 24.97 14.97 -12.06
CA GLY A 196 24.59 16.02 -13.02
C GLY A 196 23.63 17.08 -12.48
N HIS A 197 23.83 18.36 -12.84
CA HIS A 197 22.98 19.47 -12.40
C HIS A 197 21.53 19.36 -12.92
N THR A 198 21.36 19.02 -14.20
CA THR A 198 20.02 18.82 -14.80
C THR A 198 19.33 17.59 -14.20
N GLN A 199 20.07 16.51 -14.00
CA GLN A 199 19.56 15.28 -13.36
C GLN A 199 19.12 15.53 -11.91
N ARG A 200 19.87 16.35 -11.16
CA ARG A 200 19.50 16.78 -9.80
C ARG A 200 18.18 17.53 -9.78
N LEU A 201 17.95 18.44 -10.74
CA LEU A 201 16.69 19.19 -10.84
C LEU A 201 15.52 18.27 -11.21
N VAL A 202 15.70 17.36 -12.17
CA VAL A 202 14.65 16.42 -12.58
C VAL A 202 14.30 15.45 -11.46
N LEU A 203 15.30 14.79 -10.86
CA LEU A 203 15.07 13.84 -9.77
C LEU A 203 14.53 14.54 -8.52
N GLY A 204 15.10 15.68 -8.14
CA GLY A 204 14.61 16.46 -7.00
C GLY A 204 13.19 16.98 -7.21
N GLY A 205 12.88 17.50 -8.40
CA GLY A 205 11.55 18.01 -8.74
C GLY A 205 10.48 16.92 -8.75
N THR A 206 10.78 15.76 -9.34
CA THR A 206 9.85 14.62 -9.37
C THR A 206 9.55 14.09 -7.96
N VAL A 207 10.58 13.94 -7.11
CA VAL A 207 10.41 13.52 -5.71
C VAL A 207 9.58 14.53 -4.93
N ALA A 208 9.88 15.83 -5.10
CA ALA A 208 9.15 16.89 -4.42
C ALA A 208 7.67 16.92 -4.81
N ALA A 209 7.38 16.82 -6.11
CA ALA A 209 6.03 16.76 -6.63
C ALA A 209 5.29 15.54 -6.09
N LEU A 210 5.86 14.33 -6.20
CA LEU A 210 5.22 13.11 -5.74
C LEU A 210 4.93 13.14 -4.23
N HIS A 211 5.87 13.60 -3.41
CA HIS A 211 5.70 13.63 -1.96
C HIS A 211 4.69 14.68 -1.50
N MET A 212 4.72 15.88 -2.08
CA MET A 212 3.79 16.96 -1.72
C MET A 212 2.38 16.71 -2.25
N LEU A 213 2.26 16.18 -3.47
CA LEU A 213 0.96 15.80 -4.05
C LEU A 213 0.35 14.62 -3.32
N PHE A 214 1.14 13.67 -2.82
CA PHE A 214 0.62 12.56 -2.04
C PHE A 214 -0.10 13.03 -0.78
N LEU A 215 0.44 14.02 -0.07
CA LEU A 215 -0.21 14.57 1.12
C LEU A 215 -1.54 15.27 0.75
N LEU A 216 -1.56 16.04 -0.34
CA LEU A 216 -2.81 16.63 -0.87
C LEU A 216 -3.83 15.56 -1.28
N TYR A 217 -3.37 14.49 -1.92
CA TYR A 217 -4.20 13.35 -2.32
C TYR A 217 -4.84 12.69 -1.10
N LEU A 218 -4.05 12.43 -0.05
CA LEU A 218 -4.56 11.81 1.19
C LEU A 218 -5.59 12.67 1.91
N HIS A 219 -5.47 14.00 1.86
CA HIS A 219 -6.44 14.87 2.51
C HIS A 219 -7.72 15.01 1.68
N PHE A 220 -7.63 15.30 0.37
CA PHE A 220 -8.80 15.62 -0.46
C PHE A 220 -9.34 14.45 -1.28
N ALA A 221 -8.47 13.83 -2.08
CA ALA A 221 -8.90 12.82 -3.06
C ALA A 221 -9.32 11.53 -2.35
N TYR A 222 -8.66 11.18 -1.26
CA TYR A 222 -9.01 10.03 -0.46
C TYR A 222 -10.43 10.15 0.12
N HIS A 223 -10.81 11.29 0.69
CA HIS A 223 -12.17 11.51 1.20
C HIS A 223 -13.21 11.40 0.09
N ARG A 224 -12.97 12.01 -1.08
CA ARG A 224 -13.89 11.92 -2.23
C ARG A 224 -14.03 10.49 -2.79
N ILE A 225 -12.92 9.76 -2.91
CA ILE A 225 -12.93 8.37 -3.38
C ILE A 225 -13.70 7.50 -2.38
N LEU A 226 -13.54 7.77 -1.09
CA LEU A 226 -14.24 7.07 -0.03
C LEU A 226 -15.75 7.34 -0.08
N GLU A 227 -16.16 8.61 -0.12
CA GLU A 227 -17.56 9.03 -0.25
C GLU A 227 -18.23 8.35 -1.46
N GLY A 228 -17.59 8.38 -2.63
CA GLY A 228 -18.13 7.72 -3.83
C GLY A 228 -18.18 6.19 -3.72
N LEU A 229 -17.22 5.58 -3.01
CA LEU A 229 -17.23 4.14 -2.77
C LEU A 229 -18.36 3.74 -1.80
N ILE A 230 -18.63 4.56 -0.79
CA ILE A 230 -19.73 4.36 0.17
C ILE A 230 -21.07 4.49 -0.53
N ASP A 231 -21.27 5.56 -1.31
CA ASP A 231 -22.50 5.80 -2.06
C ASP A 231 -22.78 4.64 -3.02
N SER A 232 -21.74 4.10 -3.67
CA SER A 232 -21.86 2.90 -4.51
C SER A 232 -22.31 1.64 -3.76
N PHE A 233 -22.00 1.53 -2.45
CA PHE A 233 -22.40 0.40 -1.62
C PHE A 233 -23.78 0.59 -0.97
N ASP A 234 -24.19 1.82 -0.67
CA ASP A 234 -25.52 2.13 -0.13
C ASP A 234 -26.62 2.04 -1.21
N VAL A 235 -26.27 2.20 -2.50
CA VAL A 235 -27.18 2.05 -3.65
C VAL A 235 -27.51 0.59 -3.98
N ASP A 236 -26.91 -0.39 -3.29
CA ASP A 236 -27.42 -1.77 -3.27
C ASP A 236 -28.35 -1.96 -2.06
N PRO A 237 -29.67 -1.66 -2.15
CA PRO A 237 -30.61 -2.38 -1.32
C PRO A 237 -30.52 -3.82 -1.83
N LEU A 238 -29.68 -4.64 -1.20
CA LEU A 238 -29.85 -6.09 -1.24
C LEU A 238 -31.35 -6.31 -1.13
N PRO A 239 -32.03 -6.90 -2.14
CA PRO A 239 -33.40 -7.31 -1.93
C PRO A 239 -33.30 -8.21 -0.72
N ALA A 240 -33.93 -7.79 0.37
CA ALA A 240 -33.97 -8.54 1.62
C ALA A 240 -34.13 -9.99 1.19
N ARG A 241 -33.12 -10.83 1.41
CA ARG A 241 -33.24 -12.26 1.18
C ARG A 241 -34.24 -12.70 2.23
N VAL A 242 -35.53 -12.50 1.94
CA VAL A 242 -36.62 -13.23 2.53
C VAL A 242 -36.19 -14.66 2.34
N PRO A 243 -35.87 -15.40 3.42
CA PRO A 243 -35.54 -16.79 3.29
C PRO A 243 -36.75 -17.42 2.61
N ARG A 244 -36.57 -17.92 1.37
CA ARG A 244 -37.63 -18.50 0.54
C ARG A 244 -38.33 -19.67 1.26
N GLU A 245 -37.74 -20.15 2.35
CA GLU A 245 -38.27 -21.19 3.22
C GLU A 245 -39.33 -20.68 4.22
N VAL A 246 -39.30 -19.42 4.66
CA VAL A 246 -40.32 -18.89 5.60
C VAL A 246 -41.63 -18.59 4.88
N ALA A 247 -41.57 -18.04 3.65
CA ALA A 247 -42.77 -17.77 2.84
C ALA A 247 -43.51 -19.06 2.40
N ALA A 248 -42.79 -20.16 2.20
CA ALA A 248 -43.39 -21.46 1.86
C ALA A 248 -44.06 -22.12 3.07
N ILE A 249 -43.58 -21.88 4.29
CA ILE A 249 -44.18 -22.41 5.52
C ILE A 249 -45.40 -21.57 5.94
N THR A 250 -45.33 -20.24 5.83
CA THR A 250 -46.47 -19.36 6.15
C THR A 250 -47.64 -19.57 5.18
N SER A 251 -47.39 -19.75 3.88
CA SER A 251 -48.47 -20.03 2.91
C SER A 251 -49.12 -21.40 3.13
N LYS A 252 -48.33 -22.43 3.50
CA LYS A 252 -48.89 -23.74 3.87
C LYS A 252 -49.68 -23.68 5.18
N LEU A 253 -49.24 -22.94 6.19
CA LEU A 253 -49.92 -22.82 7.48
C LEU A 253 -51.25 -22.05 7.39
N VAL A 254 -51.32 -21.02 6.54
CA VAL A 254 -52.56 -20.23 6.31
C VAL A 254 -53.61 -21.05 5.55
N LEU A 255 -53.20 -21.93 4.64
CA LEU A 255 -54.14 -22.79 3.90
C LEU A 255 -54.69 -23.96 4.75
N THR A 256 -53.96 -24.49 5.73
CA THR A 256 -54.50 -25.50 6.65
C THR A 256 -55.41 -24.93 7.73
N SER A 257 -55.24 -23.66 8.13
CA SER A 257 -56.09 -23.00 9.12
C SER A 257 -57.45 -22.54 8.58
N THR A 258 -57.65 -22.57 7.26
CA THR A 258 -58.90 -22.18 6.59
C THR A 258 -59.72 -23.37 6.09
N ALA A 259 -59.27 -24.60 6.35
CA ALA A 259 -59.90 -25.85 5.93
C ALA A 259 -60.43 -26.71 7.10
N LEU A 260 -60.66 -26.10 8.27
CA LEU A 260 -61.36 -26.65 9.44
C LEU A 260 -62.47 -25.68 9.83
#